data_AF-A0A924XLK4-F1
#
_entry.id   AF-A0A924XLK4-F1
#
_cell.length_a   1.000
_cell.length_b   1.000
_cell.length_c   1.000
_cell.angle_alpha   90.00
_cell.angle_beta   90.00
_cell.angle_gamma   90.00
#
_symmetry.space_group_name_H-M   'P 1'
#
loop_
_entity.id
_entity.type
_entity.pdbx_description
1 polymer ?
#
loop_
_entity_poly.entity_id
_entity_poly.type
_entity_poly.pdbx_seq_one_letter_code
_entity_poly.pdbx_strand_id
1 'polypeptide(L)'
;MAGEKNLLNKLARQAGQFDENALASFANKGLLRRARKDFDADANIVALESADDKSVKLRIAESTVTLTEKGLTESVCDCSSTETCRHILIACFWLATQTVESEQDKVVSVENGNVDKNDATVETSSKTPEKPAFQDLLDIAFASLEKVAGKKVFAQAVEFFNKNPDCKVSIAAEDIRLIEFEQSNVAVRLLKDADVESHLCSCRSAEICRHKIAAILAFRRENNVETLPDSIDKGESAFKLSESQIKVLGKTIKLFAEFVEIGASHLSESSVER
;
A
#
# COMPACT_ATOMS: atom_id res chain seq x y z
N MET A 1 -10.54 -13.70 24.81
CA MET A 1 -11.94 -13.69 24.31
C MET A 1 -12.33 -12.40 23.57
N ALA A 2 -12.04 -11.18 24.06
CA ALA A 2 -12.30 -9.95 23.27
C ALA A 2 -11.22 -9.69 22.19
N GLY A 3 -9.98 -10.06 22.47
CA GLY A 3 -8.84 -9.87 21.56
C GLY A 3 -8.78 -10.82 20.36
N GLU A 4 -9.09 -12.09 20.60
CA GLU A 4 -9.04 -13.18 19.60
C GLU A 4 -9.95 -12.91 18.38
N LYS A 5 -11.08 -12.22 18.58
CA LYS A 5 -12.00 -11.84 17.50
C LYS A 5 -11.55 -10.58 16.76
N ASN A 6 -10.79 -9.70 17.39
CA ASN A 6 -10.46 -8.39 16.83
C ASN A 6 -9.46 -8.52 15.68
N LEU A 7 -8.35 -9.26 15.89
CA LEU A 7 -7.35 -9.46 14.85
C LEU A 7 -7.91 -10.29 13.67
N LEU A 8 -8.68 -11.34 13.94
CA LEU A 8 -9.30 -12.15 12.89
C LEU A 8 -10.25 -11.31 12.01
N ASN A 9 -11.07 -10.45 12.63
CA ASN A 9 -11.96 -9.54 11.91
C ASN A 9 -11.18 -8.49 11.10
N LYS A 10 -10.07 -7.95 11.64
CA LYS A 10 -9.17 -7.05 10.91
C LYS A 10 -8.60 -7.73 9.67
N LEU A 11 -8.10 -8.95 9.81
CA LEU A 11 -7.56 -9.76 8.71
C LEU A 11 -8.62 -10.14 7.67
N ALA A 12 -9.84 -10.47 8.11
CA ALA A 12 -10.96 -10.75 7.21
C ALA A 12 -11.33 -9.52 6.36
N ARG A 13 -11.39 -8.33 6.98
CA ARG A 13 -11.61 -7.06 6.27
C ARG A 13 -10.52 -6.81 5.23
N GLN A 14 -9.25 -6.96 5.61
CA GLN A 14 -8.12 -6.78 4.68
C GLN A 14 -8.19 -7.79 3.53
N ALA A 15 -8.45 -9.07 3.82
CA ALA A 15 -8.56 -10.12 2.81
C ALA A 15 -9.69 -9.85 1.81
N GLY A 16 -10.84 -9.35 2.28
CA GLY A 16 -11.99 -9.00 1.44
C GLY A 16 -11.75 -7.85 0.47
N GLN A 17 -10.75 -6.99 0.72
CA GLN A 17 -10.40 -5.91 -0.20
C GLN A 17 -9.63 -6.41 -1.43
N PHE A 18 -8.93 -7.55 -1.33
CA PHE A 18 -8.08 -8.04 -2.41
C PHE A 18 -8.87 -8.76 -3.50
N ASP A 19 -8.88 -8.18 -4.71
CA ASP A 19 -9.35 -8.86 -5.91
C ASP A 19 -8.32 -9.85 -6.47
N GLU A 20 -8.74 -10.68 -7.42
CA GLU A 20 -7.83 -11.65 -8.05
C GLU A 20 -6.62 -10.98 -8.73
N ASN A 21 -6.78 -9.77 -9.27
CA ASN A 21 -5.66 -9.05 -9.91
C ASN A 21 -4.64 -8.57 -8.89
N ALA A 22 -5.07 -8.10 -7.73
CA ALA A 22 -4.21 -7.75 -6.61
C ALA A 22 -3.42 -8.96 -6.12
N LEU A 23 -4.09 -10.08 -5.89
CA LEU A 23 -3.45 -11.32 -5.47
C LEU A 23 -2.51 -11.89 -6.55
N ALA A 24 -2.87 -11.78 -7.84
CA ALA A 24 -2.04 -12.24 -8.96
C ALA A 24 -0.79 -11.38 -9.19
N SER A 25 -0.75 -10.16 -8.67
CA SER A 25 0.43 -9.30 -8.69
C SER A 25 1.34 -9.54 -7.49
N PHE A 26 0.75 -9.95 -6.36
CA PHE A 26 1.48 -10.33 -5.16
C PHE A 26 2.11 -11.73 -5.31
N ALA A 27 1.34 -12.68 -5.83
CA ALA A 27 1.78 -14.01 -6.23
C ALA A 27 2.04 -14.09 -7.73
N ASN A 28 2.22 -15.30 -8.28
CA ASN A 28 2.14 -15.52 -9.72
C ASN A 28 0.76 -16.10 -10.09
N LYS A 29 0.24 -15.77 -11.28
CA LYS A 29 -1.09 -16.18 -11.76
C LYS A 29 -1.30 -17.71 -11.72
N GLY A 30 -0.25 -18.47 -11.98
CA GLY A 30 -0.29 -19.94 -11.92
C GLY A 30 -0.45 -20.49 -10.50
N LEU A 31 0.09 -19.81 -9.49
CA LEU A 31 -0.07 -20.13 -8.07
C LEU A 31 -1.47 -19.75 -7.60
N LEU A 32 -1.99 -18.57 -8.00
CA LEU A 32 -3.33 -18.12 -7.66
C LEU A 32 -4.41 -19.08 -8.15
N ARG A 33 -4.39 -19.46 -9.44
CA ARG A 33 -5.35 -20.42 -10.01
C ARG A 33 -5.32 -21.77 -9.28
N ARG A 34 -4.13 -22.18 -8.88
CA ARG A 34 -3.87 -23.42 -8.16
C ARG A 34 -4.39 -23.36 -6.72
N ALA A 35 -4.16 -22.25 -6.02
CA ALA A 35 -4.73 -21.99 -4.70
C ALA A 35 -6.27 -21.98 -4.76
N ARG A 36 -6.83 -21.29 -5.75
CA ARG A 36 -8.28 -21.19 -5.90
C ARG A 36 -8.93 -22.54 -6.14
N LYS A 37 -8.35 -23.35 -7.04
CA LYS A 37 -8.83 -24.71 -7.31
C LYS A 37 -8.83 -25.58 -6.06
N ASP A 38 -7.78 -25.52 -5.25
CA ASP A 38 -7.69 -26.34 -4.03
C ASP A 38 -8.70 -25.85 -2.97
N PHE A 39 -8.87 -24.53 -2.83
CA PHE A 39 -9.85 -23.94 -1.91
C PHE A 39 -11.30 -24.30 -2.29
N ASP A 40 -11.64 -24.25 -3.58
CA ASP A 40 -12.97 -24.60 -4.06
C ASP A 40 -13.23 -26.12 -4.04
N ALA A 41 -12.18 -26.95 -4.01
CA ALA A 41 -12.30 -28.41 -4.02
C ALA A 41 -12.64 -28.99 -2.64
N ASP A 42 -12.27 -28.32 -1.55
CA ASP A 42 -12.50 -28.78 -0.19
C ASP A 42 -12.85 -27.62 0.73
N ALA A 43 -14.12 -27.54 1.13
CA ALA A 43 -14.64 -26.52 2.03
C ALA A 43 -13.99 -26.55 3.43
N ASN A 44 -13.36 -27.65 3.83
CA ASN A 44 -12.69 -27.84 5.12
C ASN A 44 -11.17 -27.83 5.01
N ILE A 45 -10.60 -27.43 3.87
CA ILE A 45 -9.16 -27.38 3.66
C ILE A 45 -8.44 -26.46 4.67
N VAL A 46 -9.18 -25.50 5.24
CA VAL A 46 -8.69 -24.55 6.25
C VAL A 46 -9.34 -24.83 7.60
N ALA A 47 -8.52 -24.94 8.63
CA ALA A 47 -8.96 -24.96 10.03
C ALA A 47 -8.27 -23.84 10.82
N LEU A 48 -9.05 -23.08 11.60
CA LEU A 48 -8.50 -22.11 12.55
C LEU A 48 -7.90 -22.85 13.75
N GLU A 49 -6.58 -22.75 13.95
CA GLU A 49 -5.91 -23.38 15.08
C GLU A 49 -5.90 -22.50 16.33
N SER A 50 -5.57 -21.22 16.12
CA SER A 50 -5.51 -20.22 17.18
C SER A 50 -5.69 -18.84 16.58
N ALA A 51 -6.40 -17.97 17.28
CA ALA A 51 -6.41 -16.54 17.03
C ALA A 51 -6.18 -15.84 18.36
N ASP A 52 -5.17 -14.98 18.42
CA ASP A 52 -4.92 -14.08 19.54
C ASP A 52 -4.74 -12.65 19.02
N ASP A 53 -4.41 -11.71 19.91
CA ASP A 53 -4.21 -10.30 19.55
C ASP A 53 -3.00 -10.04 18.64
N LYS A 54 -2.07 -10.98 18.52
CA LYS A 54 -0.80 -10.82 17.80
C LYS A 54 -0.74 -11.63 16.52
N SER A 55 -1.36 -12.81 16.51
CA SER A 55 -1.31 -13.72 15.39
C SER A 55 -2.55 -14.59 15.25
N VAL A 56 -2.88 -14.89 13.99
CA VAL A 56 -3.86 -15.91 13.60
C VAL A 56 -3.10 -17.05 12.92
N LYS A 57 -3.34 -18.29 13.37
CA LYS A 57 -2.78 -19.51 12.80
C LYS A 57 -3.87 -20.33 12.13
N LEU A 58 -3.67 -20.61 10.85
CA LEU A 58 -4.56 -21.39 10.02
C LEU A 58 -3.83 -22.65 9.58
N ARG A 59 -4.40 -23.82 9.86
CA ARG A 59 -3.96 -25.09 9.28
C ARG A 59 -4.57 -25.23 7.89
N ILE A 60 -3.73 -25.53 6.92
CA ILE A 60 -4.09 -25.70 5.51
C ILE A 60 -3.51 -27.03 5.06
N ALA A 61 -4.35 -28.07 5.06
CA ALA A 61 -3.91 -29.45 4.97
C ALA A 61 -2.81 -29.78 6.00
N GLU A 62 -1.57 -30.02 5.56
CA GLU A 62 -0.41 -30.37 6.40
C GLU A 62 0.46 -29.17 6.80
N SER A 63 0.16 -27.97 6.27
CA SER A 63 0.94 -26.76 6.53
C SER A 63 0.19 -25.79 7.44
N THR A 64 0.95 -24.99 8.18
CA THR A 64 0.43 -23.92 9.03
C THR A 64 0.83 -22.57 8.45
N VAL A 65 -0.15 -21.68 8.30
CA VAL A 65 0.04 -20.28 7.94
C VAL A 65 -0.20 -19.42 9.18
N THR A 66 0.78 -18.57 9.51
CA THR A 66 0.70 -17.58 10.57
C THR A 66 0.58 -16.19 9.96
N LEU A 67 -0.44 -15.44 10.38
CA LEU A 67 -0.73 -14.08 9.93
C LEU A 67 -0.70 -13.13 11.13
N THR A 68 0.01 -12.02 10.99
CA THR A 68 0.03 -10.92 11.97
C THR A 68 -0.94 -9.82 11.51
N GLU A 69 -1.06 -8.72 12.26
CA GLU A 69 -1.88 -7.57 11.89
C GLU A 69 -1.55 -6.93 10.53
N LYS A 70 -0.37 -7.22 9.97
CA LYS A 70 0.07 -6.73 8.66
C LYS A 70 -0.40 -7.62 7.50
N GLY A 71 -1.17 -8.66 7.80
CA GLY A 71 -1.81 -9.53 6.83
C GLY A 71 -0.83 -10.26 5.93
N LEU A 72 -1.09 -10.21 4.61
CA LEU A 72 -0.28 -10.88 3.58
C LEU A 72 1.18 -10.43 3.53
N THR A 73 1.49 -9.20 3.97
CA THR A 73 2.84 -8.63 3.86
C THR A 73 3.85 -9.38 4.74
N GLU A 74 3.44 -9.82 5.93
CA GLU A 74 4.28 -10.56 6.90
C GLU A 74 3.78 -11.98 7.17
N SER A 75 2.93 -12.53 6.29
CA SER A 75 2.45 -13.90 6.45
C SER A 75 3.61 -14.89 6.33
N VAL A 76 3.65 -15.87 7.24
CA VAL A 76 4.65 -16.94 7.23
C VAL A 76 3.95 -18.29 7.09
N CYS A 77 4.50 -19.15 6.24
CA CYS A 77 4.06 -20.53 6.12
C CYS A 77 5.22 -21.47 6.47
N ASP A 78 4.93 -22.57 7.14
CA ASP A 78 5.91 -23.61 7.49
C ASP A 78 6.28 -24.55 6.32
N CYS A 79 5.70 -24.35 5.13
CA CYS A 79 6.05 -25.11 3.94
C CYS A 79 7.44 -24.77 3.41
N SER A 80 7.94 -25.54 2.44
CA SER A 80 9.28 -25.37 1.85
C SER A 80 9.47 -24.10 1.01
N SER A 81 8.43 -23.28 0.83
CA SER A 81 8.51 -22.05 0.04
C SER A 81 9.12 -20.91 0.86
N THR A 82 10.05 -20.19 0.25
CA THR A 82 10.69 -19.00 0.84
C THR A 82 9.95 -17.70 0.57
N GLU A 83 8.92 -17.72 -0.27
CA GLU A 83 8.08 -16.57 -0.63
C GLU A 83 6.59 -16.92 -0.44
N THR A 84 5.69 -16.09 -0.98
CA THR A 84 4.27 -16.37 -1.04
C THR A 84 3.99 -17.73 -1.66
N CYS A 85 3.35 -18.61 -0.90
CA CYS A 85 3.01 -19.97 -1.29
C CYS A 85 1.51 -20.12 -1.54
N ARG A 86 1.10 -21.31 -1.99
CA ARG A 86 -0.31 -21.62 -2.22
C ARG A 86 -1.14 -21.54 -0.93
N HIS A 87 -0.57 -22.01 0.19
CA HIS A 87 -1.25 -22.00 1.49
C HIS A 87 -1.59 -20.57 1.94
N ILE A 88 -0.69 -19.60 1.76
CA ILE A 88 -0.96 -18.19 2.10
C ILE A 88 -2.15 -17.63 1.29
N LEU A 89 -2.26 -18.00 0.00
CA LEU A 89 -3.39 -17.58 -0.83
C LEU A 89 -4.71 -18.26 -0.40
N ILE A 90 -4.65 -19.56 -0.04
CA ILE A 90 -5.81 -20.29 0.50
C ILE A 90 -6.27 -19.67 1.83
N ALA A 91 -5.33 -19.30 2.72
CA ALA A 91 -5.63 -18.53 3.94
C ALA A 91 -6.35 -17.22 3.62
N CYS A 92 -5.88 -16.47 2.63
CA CYS A 92 -6.52 -15.22 2.21
C CYS A 92 -7.95 -15.45 1.71
N PHE A 93 -8.19 -16.48 0.89
CA PHE A 93 -9.54 -16.79 0.43
C PHE A 93 -10.47 -17.16 1.58
N TRP A 94 -10.00 -17.98 2.52
CA TRP A 94 -10.78 -18.35 3.70
C TRP A 94 -11.05 -17.15 4.62
N LEU A 95 -10.09 -16.24 4.78
CA LEU A 95 -10.29 -15.01 5.55
C LEU A 95 -11.35 -14.11 4.91
N ALA A 96 -11.35 -14.00 3.58
CA ALA A 96 -12.34 -13.22 2.84
C ALA A 96 -13.77 -13.78 2.98
N THR A 97 -13.94 -15.06 3.35
CA THR A 97 -15.27 -15.63 3.65
C THR A 97 -15.72 -15.44 5.09
N GLN A 98 -14.84 -14.96 5.99
CA GLN A 98 -15.22 -14.76 7.38
C GLN A 98 -16.11 -13.51 7.51
N THR A 99 -17.24 -13.67 8.20
CA THR A 99 -18.17 -12.56 8.44
C THR A 99 -17.55 -11.53 9.36
N VAL A 100 -17.43 -10.31 8.86
CA VAL A 100 -16.98 -9.16 9.62
C VAL A 100 -18.15 -8.65 10.47
N GLU A 101 -18.24 -9.04 11.74
CA GLU A 101 -19.14 -8.34 12.67
C GLU A 101 -18.55 -6.94 12.95
N SER A 102 -19.22 -5.90 12.47
CA SER A 102 -18.91 -4.51 12.79
C SER A 102 -19.38 -4.16 14.21
N GLU A 103 -18.46 -3.98 15.14
CA GLU A 103 -18.74 -3.50 16.50
C GLU A 103 -19.08 -1.99 16.57
N GLN A 104 -19.85 -1.46 15.61
CA GLN A 104 -20.30 -0.05 15.61
C GLN A 104 -21.80 0.14 15.80
N ASP A 105 -22.58 -0.92 16.05
CA ASP A 105 -24.01 -0.80 16.38
C ASP A 105 -24.33 -1.44 17.73
N LYS A 106 -23.97 -0.74 18.82
CA LYS A 106 -24.65 -0.90 20.11
C LYS A 106 -24.67 0.40 20.89
N VAL A 107 -25.68 1.24 20.61
CA VAL A 107 -26.32 2.04 21.68
C VAL A 107 -27.85 1.95 21.56
N VAL A 108 -28.36 0.90 22.22
CA VAL A 108 -29.60 0.83 23.01
C VAL A 108 -30.93 1.20 22.34
N SER A 109 -31.68 0.16 21.98
CA SER A 109 -33.14 0.16 22.02
C SER A 109 -33.62 -0.11 23.45
N VAL A 110 -34.46 0.77 24.01
CA VAL A 110 -35.50 0.39 24.98
C VAL A 110 -36.79 1.12 24.60
N GLU A 111 -37.85 0.32 24.50
CA GLU A 111 -39.19 0.59 23.98
C GLU A 111 -40.06 1.39 24.97
N ASN A 112 -41.02 2.19 24.48
CA ASN A 112 -42.45 1.81 24.56
C ASN A 112 -43.44 2.85 23.97
N GLY A 113 -44.24 2.37 23.02
CA GLY A 113 -45.71 2.53 22.90
C GLY A 113 -46.35 3.91 22.71
N ASN A 114 -46.94 4.16 21.53
CA ASN A 114 -48.39 4.09 21.30
C ASN A 114 -48.76 4.28 19.81
N VAL A 115 -49.91 3.71 19.45
CA VAL A 115 -50.56 3.43 18.16
C VAL A 115 -51.24 4.68 17.55
N ASP A 116 -51.17 4.87 16.22
CA ASP A 116 -52.31 4.85 15.26
C ASP A 116 -51.98 5.44 13.87
N LYS A 117 -52.35 4.66 12.84
CA LYS A 117 -52.86 4.96 11.48
C LYS A 117 -52.22 6.01 10.52
N ASN A 118 -52.06 5.46 9.31
CA ASN A 118 -52.31 6.01 7.96
C ASN A 118 -51.15 6.55 7.12
N ASP A 119 -51.00 5.81 6.00
CA ASP A 119 -50.93 6.28 4.61
C ASP A 119 -49.60 6.80 4.05
N ALA A 120 -49.45 6.48 2.77
CA ALA A 120 -48.29 6.59 1.92
C ALA A 120 -47.47 7.87 2.06
N THR A 121 -46.14 7.72 2.04
CA THR A 121 -45.29 8.37 1.04
C THR A 121 -43.85 7.85 1.12
N VAL A 122 -43.37 7.47 -0.05
CA VAL A 122 -41.98 7.14 -0.35
C VAL A 122 -41.14 8.43 -0.28
N GLU A 123 -39.84 8.26 -0.04
CA GLU A 123 -38.75 9.24 -0.18
C GLU A 123 -38.49 10.15 1.04
N THR A 124 -37.41 9.87 1.78
CA THR A 124 -36.09 10.46 1.48
C THR A 124 -35.10 10.03 2.56
N SER A 125 -34.09 9.26 2.13
CA SER A 125 -32.93 8.85 2.90
C SER A 125 -32.08 10.08 3.26
N SER A 126 -32.05 10.46 4.54
CA SER A 126 -31.07 11.41 5.06
C SER A 126 -29.86 10.64 5.59
N LYS A 127 -28.85 10.50 4.71
CA LYS A 127 -27.48 10.07 4.99
C LYS A 127 -26.84 10.93 6.08
N THR A 128 -26.33 10.30 7.13
CA THR A 128 -25.29 10.83 8.02
C THR A 128 -23.94 10.78 7.27
N PRO A 129 -23.03 11.77 7.39
CA PRO A 129 -21.88 11.89 6.49
C PRO A 129 -20.79 10.86 6.83
N GLU A 130 -20.72 9.79 6.05
CA GLU A 130 -19.53 8.95 5.95
C GLU A 130 -18.35 9.81 5.47
N LYS A 131 -17.21 9.70 6.16
CA LYS A 131 -15.95 10.30 5.71
C LYS A 131 -15.67 9.87 4.26
N PRO A 132 -15.20 10.76 3.36
CA PRO A 132 -14.77 10.36 2.02
C PRO A 132 -13.74 9.21 2.06
N ALA A 133 -13.84 8.32 1.08
CA ALA A 133 -12.98 7.15 0.98
C ALA A 133 -11.48 7.54 1.01
N PHE A 134 -10.66 6.79 1.76
CA PHE A 134 -9.22 7.00 1.93
C PHE A 134 -8.81 8.27 2.69
N GLN A 135 -9.73 8.95 3.36
CA GLN A 135 -9.41 10.15 4.14
C GLN A 135 -8.37 9.88 5.23
N ASP A 136 -8.36 8.69 5.83
CA ASP A 136 -7.32 8.29 6.77
C ASP A 136 -5.91 8.32 6.15
N LEU A 137 -5.75 7.94 4.87
CA LEU A 137 -4.45 8.03 4.19
C LEU A 137 -4.07 9.46 3.83
N LEU A 138 -5.05 10.34 3.63
CA LEU A 138 -4.84 11.76 3.35
C LEU A 138 -4.46 12.52 4.62
N ASP A 139 -5.05 12.16 5.77
CA ASP A 139 -4.92 12.87 7.04
C ASP A 139 -3.67 12.49 7.86
N ILE A 140 -2.97 11.39 7.55
CA ILE A 140 -1.75 10.99 8.30
C ILE A 140 -0.70 12.12 8.27
N ALA A 141 -0.20 12.60 9.40
CA ALA A 141 0.86 13.61 9.38
C ALA A 141 2.19 13.06 8.80
N PHE A 142 2.99 13.88 8.12
CA PHE A 142 4.33 13.47 7.64
C PHE A 142 5.22 12.94 8.77
N ALA A 143 5.13 13.54 9.97
CA ALA A 143 5.84 13.09 11.15
C ALA A 143 5.47 11.65 11.55
N SER A 144 4.21 11.25 11.33
CA SER A 144 3.77 9.87 11.57
C SER A 144 4.36 8.93 10.52
N LEU A 145 4.37 9.31 9.24
CA LEU A 145 5.03 8.50 8.19
C LEU A 145 6.53 8.34 8.45
N GLU A 146 7.22 9.42 8.85
CA GLU A 146 8.64 9.38 9.20
C GLU A 146 8.90 8.50 10.43
N LYS A 147 8.03 8.54 11.44
CA LYS A 147 8.16 7.71 12.65
C LYS A 147 8.00 6.23 12.34
N VAL A 148 7.02 5.86 11.52
CA VAL A 148 6.74 4.46 11.19
C VAL A 148 7.80 3.92 10.23
N ALA A 149 8.21 4.69 9.21
CA ALA A 149 9.21 4.27 8.24
C ALA A 149 10.67 4.39 8.70
N GLY A 150 10.94 5.32 9.63
CA GLY A 150 12.27 5.77 9.96
C GLY A 150 12.83 6.82 8.98
N LYS A 151 13.70 7.69 9.50
CA LYS A 151 14.27 8.85 8.78
C LYS A 151 14.89 8.50 7.43
N LYS A 152 15.65 7.41 7.39
CA LYS A 152 16.37 6.99 6.18
C LYS A 152 15.42 6.54 5.07
N VAL A 153 14.42 5.73 5.40
CA VAL A 153 13.45 5.21 4.41
C VAL A 153 12.54 6.34 3.94
N PHE A 154 12.12 7.23 4.84
CA PHE A 154 11.37 8.43 4.49
C PHE A 154 12.16 9.32 3.53
N ALA A 155 13.44 9.56 3.81
CA ALA A 155 14.28 10.37 2.91
C ALA A 155 14.43 9.74 1.51
N GLN A 156 14.64 8.43 1.45
CA GLN A 156 14.67 7.69 0.18
C GLN A 156 13.32 7.71 -0.54
N ALA A 157 12.20 7.75 0.18
CA ALA A 157 10.87 7.82 -0.41
C ALA A 157 10.61 9.16 -1.07
N VAL A 158 10.97 10.26 -0.41
CA VAL A 158 10.85 11.61 -0.99
C VAL A 158 11.77 11.76 -2.20
N GLU A 159 13.02 11.29 -2.12
CA GLU A 159 13.93 11.31 -3.26
C GLU A 159 13.39 10.48 -4.43
N PHE A 160 12.86 9.29 -4.15
CA PHE A 160 12.22 8.44 -5.15
C PHE A 160 11.00 9.11 -5.77
N PHE A 161 10.14 9.73 -4.96
CA PHE A 161 8.96 10.46 -5.41
C PHE A 161 9.33 11.63 -6.33
N ASN A 162 10.33 12.44 -5.94
CA ASN A 162 10.80 13.57 -6.74
C ASN A 162 11.44 13.14 -8.06
N LYS A 163 12.08 11.96 -8.11
CA LYS A 163 12.62 11.36 -9.34
C LYS A 163 11.55 10.75 -10.24
N ASN A 164 10.36 10.45 -9.71
CA ASN A 164 9.26 9.85 -10.45
C ASN A 164 7.99 10.73 -10.36
N PRO A 165 8.04 11.97 -10.90
CA PRO A 165 6.91 12.89 -10.80
C PRO A 165 5.69 12.40 -11.60
N ASP A 166 5.89 11.64 -12.67
CA ASP A 166 4.83 11.15 -13.57
C ASP A 166 4.28 9.79 -13.11
N CYS A 167 3.92 9.67 -11.84
CA CYS A 167 3.22 8.49 -11.34
C CYS A 167 1.73 8.53 -11.70
N LYS A 168 1.19 7.37 -12.07
CA LYS A 168 -0.21 7.20 -12.43
C LYS A 168 -1.00 6.68 -11.25
N VAL A 169 -2.05 7.39 -10.85
CA VAL A 169 -2.99 6.96 -9.82
C VAL A 169 -4.26 6.45 -10.51
N SER A 170 -4.64 5.20 -10.22
CA SER A 170 -5.82 4.56 -10.79
C SER A 170 -6.64 3.82 -9.74
N ILE A 171 -7.90 3.58 -10.06
CA ILE A 171 -8.82 2.81 -9.23
C ILE A 171 -8.71 1.35 -9.67
N ALA A 172 -8.18 0.47 -8.81
CA ALA A 172 -8.15 -0.97 -9.07
C ALA A 172 -9.42 -1.66 -8.58
N ALA A 173 -9.93 -1.22 -7.43
CA ALA A 173 -11.21 -1.62 -6.86
C ALA A 173 -11.78 -0.46 -6.03
N GLU A 174 -13.01 -0.59 -5.53
CA GLU A 174 -13.63 0.43 -4.66
C GLU A 174 -12.72 0.78 -3.47
N ASP A 175 -12.21 -0.27 -2.80
CA ASP A 175 -11.34 -0.18 -1.63
C ASP A 175 -9.84 -0.27 -1.94
N ILE A 176 -9.44 -0.28 -3.23
CA ILE A 176 -8.04 -0.31 -3.63
C ILE A 176 -7.69 0.83 -4.59
N ARG A 177 -6.66 1.61 -4.23
CA ARG A 177 -5.99 2.55 -5.14
C ARG A 177 -4.66 1.98 -5.59
N LEU A 178 -4.42 2.03 -6.90
CA LEU A 178 -3.19 1.55 -7.53
C LEU A 178 -2.35 2.74 -7.98
N ILE A 179 -1.12 2.80 -7.49
CA ILE A 179 -0.13 3.80 -7.86
C ILE A 179 0.97 3.11 -8.65
N GLU A 180 1.14 3.52 -9.90
CA GLU A 180 2.13 2.97 -10.81
C GLU A 180 3.23 4.00 -11.06
N PHE A 181 4.46 3.63 -10.75
CA PHE A 181 5.67 4.40 -11.05
C PHE A 181 6.32 3.79 -12.31
N GLU A 182 5.80 4.15 -13.49
CA GLU A 182 6.14 3.52 -14.77
C GLU A 182 7.65 3.47 -15.03
N GLN A 183 8.36 4.57 -14.80
CA GLN A 183 9.80 4.67 -15.02
C GLN A 183 10.63 3.70 -14.17
N SER A 184 10.09 3.28 -13.02
CA SER A 184 10.77 2.38 -12.08
C SER A 184 10.20 0.96 -12.08
N ASN A 185 9.15 0.70 -12.88
CA ASN A 185 8.41 -0.56 -12.89
C ASN A 185 7.95 -1.02 -11.50
N VAL A 186 7.48 -0.06 -10.67
CA VAL A 186 6.98 -0.31 -9.33
C VAL A 186 5.49 0.01 -9.27
N ALA A 187 4.71 -0.89 -8.68
CA ALA A 187 3.29 -0.71 -8.45
C ALA A 187 2.97 -0.91 -6.96
N VAL A 188 2.21 0.02 -6.38
CA VAL A 188 1.78 -0.03 -4.99
C VAL A 188 0.26 0.02 -4.92
N ARG A 189 -0.33 -0.90 -4.16
CA ARG A 189 -1.75 -0.95 -3.86
C ARG A 189 -1.99 -0.44 -2.44
N LEU A 190 -2.67 0.70 -2.36
CA LEU A 190 -3.15 1.26 -1.11
C LEU A 190 -4.53 0.69 -0.82
N LEU A 191 -4.67 0.18 0.39
CA LEU A 191 -5.89 -0.40 0.93
C LEU A 191 -6.65 0.66 1.72
N LYS A 192 -7.97 0.62 1.66
CA LYS A 192 -8.84 1.46 2.48
C LYS A 192 -8.79 0.98 3.94
N ASP A 193 -8.80 1.92 4.89
CA ASP A 193 -8.84 1.67 6.34
C ASP A 193 -7.75 0.69 6.82
N ALA A 194 -6.58 0.72 6.17
CA ALA A 194 -5.46 -0.16 6.45
C ALA A 194 -4.23 0.62 6.91
N ASP A 195 -3.43 -0.01 7.77
CA ASP A 195 -2.16 0.54 8.21
C ASP A 195 -1.16 0.65 7.04
N VAL A 196 -0.25 1.62 7.13
CA VAL A 196 0.79 1.90 6.11
C VAL A 196 1.59 0.64 5.74
N GLU A 197 1.79 -0.26 6.69
CA GLU A 197 2.53 -1.51 6.51
C GLU A 197 1.76 -2.56 5.70
N SER A 198 0.43 -2.55 5.81
CA SER A 198 -0.46 -3.54 5.19
C SER A 198 -0.64 -3.33 3.69
N HIS A 199 -0.24 -2.17 3.16
CA HIS A 199 -0.23 -1.89 1.73
C HIS A 199 0.70 -2.83 0.96
N LEU A 200 0.29 -3.26 -0.23
CA LEU A 200 1.07 -4.19 -1.06
C LEU A 200 1.93 -3.44 -2.05
N CYS A 201 3.22 -3.75 -2.09
CA CYS A 201 4.16 -3.19 -3.05
C CYS A 201 4.75 -4.30 -3.92
N SER A 202 4.88 -4.06 -5.22
CA SER A 202 5.48 -5.02 -6.16
C SER A 202 6.95 -5.38 -5.84
N CYS A 203 7.64 -4.58 -5.03
CA CYS A 203 8.98 -4.91 -4.55
C CYS A 203 9.03 -6.02 -3.48
N ARG A 204 7.87 -6.47 -2.97
CA ARG A 204 7.72 -7.60 -2.02
C ARG A 204 8.51 -7.48 -0.71
N SER A 205 8.88 -6.27 -0.31
CA SER A 205 9.48 -6.04 1.01
C SER A 205 8.45 -6.31 2.12
N ALA A 206 8.83 -7.11 3.11
CA ALA A 206 8.03 -7.37 4.31
C ALA A 206 7.93 -6.12 5.20
N GLU A 207 8.98 -5.29 5.21
CA GLU A 207 9.00 -4.02 5.93
C GLU A 207 8.40 -2.87 5.10
N ILE A 208 8.28 -1.71 5.72
CA ILE A 208 7.93 -0.47 5.01
C ILE A 208 9.07 -0.13 4.05
N CYS A 209 8.78 -0.22 2.76
CA CYS A 209 9.71 0.21 1.74
C CYS A 209 9.47 1.67 1.33
N ARG A 210 10.49 2.30 0.75
CA ARG A 210 10.41 3.66 0.20
C ARG A 210 9.23 3.84 -0.78
N HIS A 211 8.84 2.79 -1.50
CA HIS A 211 7.77 2.85 -2.50
C HIS A 211 6.39 2.96 -1.86
N LYS A 212 6.12 2.28 -0.72
CA LYS A 212 4.84 2.41 0.00
C LYS A 212 4.60 3.85 0.43
N ILE A 213 5.64 4.50 0.97
CA ILE A 213 5.57 5.91 1.38
C ILE A 213 5.44 6.81 0.15
N ALA A 214 6.27 6.63 -0.88
CA ALA A 214 6.18 7.40 -2.12
C ALA A 214 4.78 7.30 -2.76
N ALA A 215 4.12 6.14 -2.66
CA ALA A 215 2.76 5.95 -3.16
C ALA A 215 1.71 6.74 -2.35
N ILE A 216 1.85 6.82 -1.02
CA ILE A 216 1.00 7.67 -0.18
C ILE A 216 1.21 9.15 -0.55
N LEU A 217 2.45 9.56 -0.80
CA LEU A 217 2.79 10.92 -1.22
C LEU A 217 2.21 11.26 -2.60
N ALA A 218 2.28 10.33 -3.54
CA ALA A 218 1.64 10.42 -4.85
C ALA A 218 0.12 10.55 -4.75
N PHE A 219 -0.50 9.71 -3.92
CA PHE A 219 -1.94 9.72 -3.70
C PHE A 219 -2.42 11.05 -3.10
N ARG A 220 -1.65 11.63 -2.17
CA ARG A 220 -1.93 12.95 -1.58
C ARG A 220 -1.84 14.10 -2.57
N ARG A 221 -0.79 14.11 -3.40
CA ARG A 221 -0.62 15.11 -4.46
C ARG A 221 -1.79 15.10 -5.42
N GLU A 222 -2.23 13.92 -5.86
CA GLU A 222 -3.38 13.79 -6.77
C GLU A 222 -4.67 14.34 -6.16
N ASN A 223 -4.84 14.20 -4.83
CA ASN A 223 -5.99 14.70 -4.10
C ASN A 223 -5.82 16.16 -3.59
N ASN A 224 -4.77 16.87 -4.01
CA ASN A 224 -4.45 18.24 -3.59
C ASN A 224 -4.29 18.42 -2.06
N VAL A 225 -4.00 17.35 -1.32
CA VAL A 225 -3.73 17.38 0.12
C VAL A 225 -2.22 17.48 0.31
N GLU A 226 -1.71 18.71 0.29
CA GLU A 226 -0.33 19.09 0.63
C GLU A 226 0.79 18.21 0.03
N THR A 227 1.41 18.69 -1.05
CA THR A 227 2.67 18.14 -1.55
C THR A 227 3.79 18.39 -0.54
N LEU A 228 4.62 17.36 -0.33
CA LEU A 228 5.81 17.36 0.54
C LEU A 228 6.53 18.71 0.66
N PRO A 229 7.18 18.99 1.80
CA PRO A 229 8.18 20.04 1.86
C PRO A 229 9.28 19.73 0.82
N ASP A 230 9.55 20.69 -0.07
CA ASP A 230 10.54 20.63 -1.17
C ASP A 230 11.97 20.29 -0.71
N SER A 231 12.21 20.30 0.60
CA SER A 231 13.48 19.97 1.19
C SER A 231 13.27 19.18 2.48
N ILE A 232 13.56 17.88 2.44
CA ILE A 232 14.20 17.27 3.60
C ILE A 232 15.47 18.06 3.81
N ASP A 233 15.64 18.62 5.00
CA ASP A 233 16.92 19.18 5.45
C ASP A 233 18.00 18.20 5.04
N LYS A 234 18.76 18.58 4.00
CA LYS A 234 19.97 17.89 3.61
C LYS A 234 20.81 17.95 4.86
N GLY A 235 20.91 16.83 5.58
CA GLY A 235 21.96 16.66 6.56
C GLY A 235 23.25 17.04 5.84
N GLU A 236 23.81 18.18 6.22
CA GLU A 236 24.98 18.75 5.58
C GLU A 236 26.14 17.78 5.76
N SER A 237 26.34 16.88 4.80
CA SER A 237 27.64 16.87 4.16
C SER A 237 27.55 17.82 2.98
N ALA A 238 27.55 19.12 3.30
CA ALA A 238 27.87 20.12 2.31
C ALA A 238 29.27 19.78 1.80
N PHE A 239 29.35 19.09 0.67
CA PHE A 239 30.49 19.24 -0.21
C PHE A 239 30.40 20.68 -0.69
N LYS A 240 30.93 21.60 0.13
CA LYS A 240 31.01 23.02 -0.19
C LYS A 240 31.94 23.12 -1.38
N LEU A 241 31.33 23.15 -2.58
CA LEU A 241 32.05 23.50 -3.78
C LEU A 241 32.53 24.94 -3.60
N SER A 242 33.82 25.17 -3.74
CA SER A 242 34.35 26.53 -3.76
C SER A 242 33.72 27.31 -4.93
N GLU A 243 33.72 28.65 -4.86
CA GLU A 243 33.24 29.48 -5.98
C GLU A 243 33.91 29.12 -7.31
N SER A 244 35.19 28.70 -7.25
CA SER A 244 35.91 28.19 -8.42
C SER A 244 35.31 26.88 -8.96
N GLN A 245 34.94 25.94 -8.10
CA GLN A 245 34.32 24.67 -8.50
C GLN A 245 32.92 24.88 -9.08
N ILE A 246 32.12 25.78 -8.50
CA ILE A 246 30.80 26.15 -9.03
C ILE A 246 30.94 26.77 -10.43
N LYS A 247 31.94 27.64 -10.62
CA LYS A 247 32.22 28.26 -11.91
C LYS A 247 32.70 27.26 -12.95
N VAL A 248 33.52 26.28 -12.57
CA VAL A 248 33.96 25.20 -13.47
C VAL A 248 32.77 24.33 -13.85
N LEU A 249 31.97 23.89 -12.87
CA LEU A 249 30.80 23.03 -13.13
C LEU A 249 29.80 23.72 -14.07
N GLY A 250 29.53 25.01 -13.88
CA GLY A 250 28.68 25.78 -14.78
C GLY A 250 29.22 25.86 -16.21
N LYS A 251 30.54 26.01 -16.38
CA LYS A 251 31.18 25.96 -17.71
C LYS A 251 31.10 24.58 -18.34
N THR A 252 31.30 23.52 -17.55
CA THR A 252 31.25 22.14 -18.02
C THR A 252 29.84 21.77 -18.47
N ILE A 253 28.81 22.13 -17.70
CA ILE A 253 27.40 21.92 -18.09
C ILE A 253 27.07 22.65 -19.38
N LYS A 254 27.52 23.91 -19.52
CA LYS A 254 27.30 24.68 -20.74
C LYS A 254 27.98 24.05 -21.96
N LEU A 255 29.20 23.55 -21.81
CA LEU A 255 29.92 22.86 -22.87
C LEU A 255 29.21 21.56 -23.30
N PHE A 256 28.74 20.77 -22.34
CA PHE A 256 27.98 19.55 -22.65
C PHE A 256 26.65 19.85 -23.33
N ALA A 257 25.96 20.94 -22.95
CA ALA A 257 24.76 21.38 -23.65
C ALA A 257 25.05 21.76 -25.11
N GLU A 258 26.14 22.51 -25.35
CA GLU A 258 26.60 22.85 -26.70
C GLU A 258 26.96 21.58 -27.52
N PHE A 259 27.56 20.56 -26.90
CA PHE A 259 27.90 19.29 -27.57
C PHE A 259 26.66 18.46 -27.93
N VAL A 260 25.62 18.52 -27.10
CA VAL A 260 24.34 17.85 -27.38
C VAL A 260 23.60 18.57 -28.53
N GLU A 261 23.65 19.90 -28.58
CA GLU A 261 23.04 20.68 -29.67
C GLU A 261 23.76 20.50 -31.02
N ILE A 262 25.09 20.44 -31.00
CA ILE A 262 25.91 20.26 -32.23
C ILE A 262 25.90 18.79 -32.69
N GLY A 263 25.65 17.85 -31.77
CA GLY A 263 25.75 16.43 -32.00
C GLY A 263 27.20 15.95 -31.87
N ALA A 264 27.43 14.91 -31.05
CA ALA A 264 28.75 14.40 -30.72
C ALA A 264 29.59 13.93 -31.93
N SER A 265 28.96 13.71 -33.08
CA SER A 265 29.59 13.34 -34.35
C SER A 265 30.13 14.51 -35.18
N HIS A 266 29.81 15.75 -34.81
CA HIS A 266 30.20 16.98 -35.54
C HIS A 266 31.01 17.96 -34.68
N LEU A 267 31.71 17.46 -33.64
CA LEU A 267 32.57 18.30 -32.81
C LEU A 267 33.76 18.83 -33.63
N SER A 268 33.97 20.14 -33.56
CA SER A 268 35.12 20.79 -34.19
C SER A 268 36.42 20.46 -33.44
N GLU A 269 37.58 20.44 -34.13
CA GLU A 269 38.89 20.21 -33.48
C GLU A 269 39.15 21.21 -32.34
N SER A 270 38.65 22.45 -32.46
CA SER A 270 38.76 23.48 -31.41
C SER A 270 37.97 23.18 -30.13
N SER A 271 37.00 22.27 -30.18
CA SER A 271 36.17 21.85 -29.04
C SER A 271 36.82 20.71 -28.24
N VAL A 272 37.78 19.99 -28.83
CA VAL A 272 38.47 18.84 -28.21
C VAL A 272 39.69 19.28 -27.40
N GLU A 273 40.28 20.44 -27.74
CA GLU A 273 41.49 20.98 -27.08
C GLU A 273 41.23 21.97 -25.93
N ARG A 274 39.96 22.24 -25.57
CA ARG A 274 39.57 23.20 -24.50
C ARG A 274 39.29 22.54 -23.16
#